data_AF-A0A7C8BRK0-F1
#
_entry.id   AF-A0A7C8BRK0-F1
#
_cell.length_a   1.000
_cell.length_b   1.000
_cell.length_c   1.000
_cell.angle_alpha   90.00
_cell.angle_beta   90.00
_cell.angle_gamma   90.00
#
_symmetry.space_group_name_H-M   'P 1'
#
loop_
_entity.id
_entity.type
_entity.pdbx_description
1 polymer ?
#
loop_
_entity_poly.entity_id
_entity_poly.type
_entity_poly.pdbx_seq_one_letter_code
_entity_poly.pdbx_strand_id
1 'polypeptide(L)'
;MFPHLKITSSDPAALIRSITIQFTSAITVGSDAVLVENDPASGFEVLAGSKDGTAVVNNTAGATVAQWETYLKEHSGLRLAEGGDGGSAKSLRMIASFKTQDKVYDYNAENGHYYEVVAANVTWEQALLAAAKGTYQGMQGYLCTITSQQENDFVYSLVNVDSWIGGACERKYTDPLNDGSVEEWAYFWVCGPEKGMPICTNHGDAIGGSFVNWCPSQPDSYNGGETCMQLNLKLFATSGPPGQWNNLSTSNTLPTYVIEYGGMPDDPEEGDDGVGADVAVKVEITVDPTGKTIHTQASDIQVGDPVEVRDTANGGPVTTTKDGSTAAADVEHTYFVRDPDDPAADADGWRPLRPDEAGADGAPAHAGEYKVISSAVHSYDADGKAVPYTPGSDTFVITPRAIDSLEPDPTAPAPD
;
A
#
# COMPACT_ATOMS: atom_id res chain seq x y z
N MET A 1 2.86 10.41 -20.07
CA MET A 1 2.17 11.66 -19.66
C MET A 1 0.75 11.34 -19.22
N PHE A 2 0.13 12.17 -18.36
CA PHE A 2 -1.29 12.07 -17.99
C PHE A 2 -2.16 13.12 -18.71
N PRO A 3 -2.28 13.10 -20.06
CA PRO A 3 -2.90 14.21 -20.82
C PRO A 3 -4.38 14.42 -20.52
N HIS A 4 -5.07 13.40 -19.99
CA HIS A 4 -6.50 13.43 -19.68
C HIS A 4 -6.82 13.61 -18.20
N LEU A 5 -5.80 13.84 -17.34
CA LEU A 5 -6.02 14.04 -15.92
C LEU A 5 -7.03 15.16 -15.67
N LYS A 6 -7.92 14.98 -14.69
CA LYS A 6 -8.82 16.03 -14.23
C LYS A 6 -8.70 16.13 -12.72
N ILE A 7 -8.49 17.36 -12.25
CA ILE A 7 -8.42 17.66 -10.82
C ILE A 7 -9.56 18.59 -10.50
N THR A 8 -10.37 18.20 -9.53
CA THR A 8 -11.49 18.99 -9.03
C THR A 8 -11.32 19.22 -7.54
N SER A 9 -11.84 20.33 -7.04
CA SER A 9 -11.88 20.65 -5.61
C SER A 9 -13.21 21.32 -5.31
N SER A 10 -13.77 21.00 -4.15
CA SER A 10 -14.91 21.73 -3.58
C SER A 10 -14.54 23.16 -3.17
N ASP A 11 -13.24 23.42 -2.94
CA ASP A 11 -12.66 24.75 -2.73
C ASP A 11 -11.64 25.07 -3.83
N PRO A 12 -12.03 25.83 -4.87
CA PRO A 12 -11.11 26.26 -5.94
C PRO A 12 -10.02 27.23 -5.47
N ALA A 13 -10.17 27.86 -4.30
CA ALA A 13 -9.18 28.77 -3.74
C ALA A 13 -8.11 28.04 -2.92
N ALA A 14 -8.30 26.75 -2.64
CA ALA A 14 -7.33 25.94 -1.91
C ALA A 14 -5.98 25.89 -2.66
N LEU A 15 -4.91 26.19 -1.93
CA LEU A 15 -3.54 26.21 -2.45
C LEU A 15 -2.82 24.94 -2.01
N ILE A 16 -2.73 23.98 -2.93
CA ILE A 16 -2.02 22.71 -2.72
C ILE A 16 -0.52 23.00 -2.86
N ARG A 17 0.26 22.53 -1.90
CA ARG A 17 1.71 22.75 -1.83
C ARG A 17 2.53 21.53 -2.21
N SER A 18 1.94 20.34 -2.21
CA SER A 18 2.63 19.14 -2.67
C SER A 18 1.68 18.14 -3.29
N ILE A 19 2.16 17.41 -4.29
CA ILE A 19 1.53 16.20 -4.78
C ILE A 19 2.57 15.08 -4.81
N THR A 20 2.25 13.98 -4.12
CA THR A 20 2.98 12.72 -4.21
C THR A 20 2.27 11.80 -5.19
N ILE A 21 2.99 11.22 -6.14
CA ILE A 21 2.52 10.19 -7.07
C ILE A 21 3.37 8.95 -6.82
N GLN A 22 2.73 7.83 -6.46
CA GLN A 22 3.46 6.61 -6.10
C GLN A 22 2.74 5.36 -6.58
N PHE A 23 3.50 4.34 -6.96
CA PHE A 23 2.98 2.98 -7.01
C PHE A 23 2.81 2.46 -5.58
N THR A 24 1.74 1.72 -5.32
CA THR A 24 1.45 1.14 -4.00
C THR A 24 1.70 -0.36 -3.93
N SER A 25 2.38 -0.88 -4.95
CA SER A 25 2.75 -2.29 -5.11
C SER A 25 4.17 -2.36 -5.66
N ALA A 26 4.84 -3.50 -5.53
CA ALA A 26 6.18 -3.69 -6.07
C ALA A 26 6.25 -3.34 -7.57
N ILE A 27 7.25 -2.53 -7.92
CA ILE A 27 7.51 -2.13 -9.29
C ILE A 27 8.57 -3.03 -9.93
N THR A 28 8.50 -3.16 -11.26
CA THR A 28 9.56 -3.78 -12.03
C THR A 28 10.72 -2.78 -12.16
N VAL A 29 11.74 -2.92 -11.31
CA VAL A 29 12.90 -2.01 -11.26
C VAL A 29 13.52 -1.80 -12.65
N GLY A 30 13.70 -0.53 -13.04
CA GLY A 30 14.24 -0.12 -14.34
C GLY A 30 13.22 -0.09 -15.48
N SER A 31 12.04 -0.70 -15.31
CA SER A 31 10.98 -0.75 -16.33
C SER A 31 9.80 0.14 -15.98
N ASP A 32 9.24 -0.03 -14.78
CA ASP A 32 8.14 0.76 -14.26
C ASP A 32 8.69 2.04 -13.64
N ALA A 33 8.08 3.20 -13.91
CA ALA A 33 8.49 4.46 -13.32
C ALA A 33 7.38 5.50 -13.30
N VAL A 34 7.30 6.27 -12.22
CA VAL A 34 6.62 7.56 -12.17
C VAL A 34 7.54 8.59 -12.84
N LEU A 35 7.08 9.19 -13.92
CA LEU A 35 7.82 10.19 -14.68
C LEU A 35 7.35 11.57 -14.24
N VAL A 36 8.23 12.37 -13.66
CA VAL A 36 7.92 13.76 -13.27
C VAL A 36 9.09 14.68 -13.54
N GLU A 37 8.80 15.87 -14.07
CA GLU A 37 9.81 16.87 -14.43
C GLU A 37 9.70 18.14 -13.60
N ASN A 38 10.82 18.81 -13.33
CA ASN A 38 10.81 20.13 -12.71
C ASN A 38 10.20 21.17 -13.65
N ASP A 39 9.37 22.06 -13.12
CA ASP A 39 8.97 23.31 -13.77
C ASP A 39 9.23 24.50 -12.83
N PRO A 40 10.50 24.93 -12.71
CA PRO A 40 10.87 26.01 -11.82
C PRO A 40 10.29 27.35 -12.26
N ALA A 41 9.86 27.50 -13.53
CA ALA A 41 9.24 28.72 -14.02
C ALA A 41 7.84 28.93 -13.40
N SER A 42 7.12 27.84 -13.12
CA SER A 42 5.84 27.85 -12.41
C SER A 42 5.95 27.47 -10.93
N GLY A 43 7.18 27.26 -10.43
CA GLY A 43 7.47 26.98 -9.02
C GLY A 43 7.24 25.53 -8.59
N PHE A 44 7.19 24.58 -9.53
CA PHE A 44 7.09 23.14 -9.26
C PHE A 44 8.47 22.50 -9.23
N GLU A 45 8.83 21.93 -8.09
CA GLU A 45 10.13 21.30 -7.84
C GLU A 45 9.93 19.86 -7.41
N VAL A 46 10.57 18.93 -8.13
CA VAL A 46 10.62 17.51 -7.75
C VAL A 46 11.58 17.36 -6.58
N LEU A 47 11.10 16.78 -5.48
CA LEU A 47 11.87 16.56 -4.26
C LEU A 47 13.04 15.61 -4.53
N ALA A 48 14.23 16.03 -4.09
CA ALA A 48 15.42 15.19 -4.10
C ALA A 48 15.19 13.93 -3.23
N GLY A 49 15.41 12.74 -3.81
CA GLY A 49 15.06 11.46 -3.18
C GLY A 49 13.86 10.77 -3.82
N SER A 50 13.11 11.47 -4.68
CA SER A 50 12.16 10.82 -5.60
C SER A 50 12.85 9.74 -6.42
N LYS A 51 12.14 8.64 -6.67
CA LYS A 51 12.64 7.42 -7.31
C LYS A 51 11.60 6.85 -8.27
N ASP A 52 11.95 5.79 -9.01
CA ASP A 52 11.08 5.19 -10.02
C ASP A 52 9.68 4.86 -9.45
N GLY A 53 9.59 4.35 -8.21
CA GLY A 53 8.32 4.00 -7.57
C GLY A 53 7.48 5.20 -7.11
N THR A 54 8.13 6.31 -6.76
CA THR A 54 7.51 7.43 -6.04
C THR A 54 8.16 8.75 -6.40
N ALA A 55 7.34 9.72 -6.83
CA ALA A 55 7.76 11.08 -7.06
C ALA A 55 6.95 12.06 -6.21
N VAL A 56 7.65 12.99 -5.58
CA VAL A 56 7.06 14.04 -4.77
C VAL A 56 7.36 15.38 -5.42
N VAL A 57 6.34 16.18 -5.69
CA VAL A 57 6.47 17.51 -6.27
C VAL A 57 6.01 18.54 -5.27
N ASN A 58 6.82 19.55 -5.02
CA ASN A 58 6.47 20.68 -4.16
C ASN A 58 6.23 21.96 -4.99
N ASN A 59 5.31 22.77 -4.51
CA ASN A 59 5.17 24.18 -4.85
C ASN A 59 5.11 24.98 -3.56
N THR A 60 6.24 25.60 -3.18
CA THR A 60 6.41 26.27 -1.87
C THR A 60 5.42 27.42 -1.65
N ALA A 61 5.04 28.13 -2.72
CA ALA A 61 4.06 29.20 -2.66
C ALA A 61 2.61 28.67 -2.54
N GLY A 62 2.39 27.41 -2.92
CA GLY A 62 1.09 26.82 -3.14
C GLY A 62 0.55 27.16 -4.52
N ALA A 63 -0.03 26.17 -5.17
CA ALA A 63 -0.64 26.29 -6.49
C ALA A 63 -2.12 25.90 -6.44
N THR A 64 -2.91 26.56 -7.28
CA THR A 64 -4.33 26.24 -7.46
C THR A 64 -4.50 24.90 -8.16
N VAL A 65 -5.69 24.32 -8.03
CA VAL A 65 -6.08 23.08 -8.72
C VAL A 65 -5.84 23.14 -10.23
N ALA A 66 -6.16 24.27 -10.86
CA ALA A 66 -5.96 24.44 -12.30
C ALA A 66 -4.48 24.42 -12.69
N GLN A 67 -3.61 25.02 -11.87
CA GLN A 67 -2.16 25.01 -12.09
C GLN A 67 -1.58 23.60 -11.91
N TRP A 68 -2.02 22.86 -10.89
CA TRP A 68 -1.65 21.45 -10.72
C TRP A 68 -2.14 20.58 -11.88
N GLU A 69 -3.38 20.79 -12.37
CA GLU A 69 -3.89 20.05 -13.52
C GLU A 69 -3.03 20.29 -14.77
N THR A 70 -2.67 21.54 -15.06
CA THR A 70 -1.77 21.88 -16.17
C THR A 70 -0.41 21.22 -15.99
N TYR A 71 0.23 21.41 -14.82
CA TYR A 71 1.54 20.85 -14.54
C TYR A 71 1.56 19.33 -14.69
N LEU A 72 0.62 18.61 -14.07
CA LEU A 72 0.60 17.15 -14.11
C LEU A 72 0.34 16.62 -15.53
N LYS A 73 -0.46 17.31 -16.35
CA LYS A 73 -0.65 16.94 -17.76
C LYS A 73 0.61 17.06 -18.59
N GLU A 74 1.36 18.14 -18.37
CA GLU A 74 2.49 18.55 -19.21
C GLU A 74 3.84 18.01 -18.73
N HIS A 75 3.96 17.69 -17.43
CA HIS A 75 5.22 17.31 -16.79
C HIS A 75 5.18 16.01 -15.99
N SER A 76 4.05 15.28 -15.99
CA SER A 76 3.99 13.99 -15.30
C SER A 76 3.33 12.86 -16.10
N GLY A 77 3.69 11.62 -15.78
CA GLY A 77 3.11 10.42 -16.37
C GLY A 77 3.68 9.15 -15.76
N LEU A 78 3.41 8.02 -16.43
CA LEU A 78 3.96 6.73 -16.07
C LEU A 78 4.70 6.11 -17.25
N ARG A 79 5.67 5.27 -16.92
CA ARG A 79 6.20 4.22 -17.77
C ARG A 79 5.87 2.89 -17.11
N LEU A 80 5.36 1.95 -17.89
CA LEU A 80 5.13 0.57 -17.46
C LEU A 80 5.94 -0.36 -18.36
N ALA A 81 6.40 -1.48 -17.82
CA ALA A 81 7.13 -2.49 -18.59
C ALA A 81 6.34 -2.95 -19.83
N GLU A 82 6.95 -2.88 -21.02
CA GLU A 82 6.42 -3.53 -22.22
C GLU A 82 6.95 -4.97 -22.31
N GLY A 83 6.07 -5.97 -22.43
CA GLY A 83 6.43 -7.28 -23.01
C GLY A 83 7.06 -8.35 -22.10
N GLY A 84 7.02 -8.22 -20.78
CA GLY A 84 7.20 -9.33 -19.82
C GLY A 84 6.09 -9.23 -18.80
N ASP A 85 5.13 -10.16 -18.82
CA ASP A 85 3.79 -9.99 -18.25
C ASP A 85 3.20 -8.61 -18.53
N GLY A 86 3.02 -8.29 -19.82
CA GLY A 86 2.15 -7.19 -20.26
C GLY A 86 0.67 -7.39 -19.87
N GLY A 87 0.38 -7.74 -18.63
CA GLY A 87 -0.93 -8.14 -18.11
C GLY A 87 -1.13 -7.99 -16.60
N SER A 88 -0.17 -7.47 -15.81
CA SER A 88 -0.45 -7.12 -14.41
C SER A 88 -0.71 -5.63 -14.27
N ALA A 89 -1.92 -5.30 -13.84
CA ALA A 89 -2.26 -3.93 -13.49
C ALA A 89 -1.43 -3.47 -12.28
N LYS A 90 -1.10 -2.19 -12.22
CA LYS A 90 -0.37 -1.58 -11.11
C LYS A 90 -1.29 -0.64 -10.36
N SER A 91 -1.23 -0.66 -9.04
CA SER A 91 -1.94 0.30 -8.20
C SER A 91 -1.11 1.57 -8.05
N LEU A 92 -1.73 2.71 -8.32
CA LEU A 92 -1.16 4.05 -8.24
C LEU A 92 -1.95 4.86 -7.21
N ARG A 93 -1.24 5.55 -6.32
CA ARG A 93 -1.81 6.54 -5.41
C ARG A 93 -1.30 7.95 -5.76
N MET A 94 -2.22 8.92 -5.81
CA MET A 94 -1.89 10.34 -5.82
C MET A 94 -2.39 10.99 -4.52
N ILE A 95 -1.50 11.73 -3.85
CA ILE A 95 -1.77 12.38 -2.57
C ILE A 95 -1.52 13.88 -2.70
N ALA A 96 -2.55 14.69 -2.47
CA ALA A 96 -2.42 16.14 -2.44
C ALA A 96 -2.25 16.64 -0.99
N SER A 97 -1.35 17.59 -0.78
CA SER A 97 -1.04 18.15 0.53
C SER A 97 -1.04 19.68 0.55
N PHE A 98 -1.49 20.26 1.66
CA PHE A 98 -1.39 21.69 1.93
C PHE A 98 -0.04 22.11 2.52
N LYS A 99 0.86 21.16 2.76
CA LYS A 99 2.26 21.41 3.14
C LYS A 99 3.20 20.85 2.08
N THR A 100 4.41 21.41 2.05
CA THR A 100 5.51 20.83 1.28
C THR A 100 6.03 19.61 2.01
N GLN A 101 6.51 18.63 1.26
CA GLN A 101 7.16 17.45 1.80
C GLN A 101 8.69 17.64 1.77
N ASP A 102 9.38 17.16 2.79
CA ASP A 102 10.85 17.18 2.89
C ASP A 102 11.47 15.79 2.72
N LYS A 103 10.63 14.74 2.73
CA LYS A 103 11.01 13.34 2.59
C LYS A 103 10.10 12.60 1.61
N VAL A 104 10.57 11.43 1.19
CA VAL A 104 9.81 10.46 0.41
C VAL A 104 9.43 9.31 1.32
N TYR A 105 8.13 9.01 1.37
CA TYR A 105 7.56 7.85 2.04
C TYR A 105 6.81 7.02 1.02
N ASP A 106 7.12 5.72 0.96
CA ASP A 106 6.49 4.78 0.04
C ASP A 106 5.45 3.96 0.79
N TYR A 107 4.23 3.96 0.30
CA TYR A 107 3.11 3.23 0.88
C TYR A 107 2.94 1.88 0.19
N ASN A 108 2.86 0.81 0.98
CA ASN A 108 2.53 -0.52 0.49
C ASN A 108 1.04 -0.81 0.77
N ALA A 109 0.24 -0.97 -0.29
CA ALA A 109 -1.19 -1.23 -0.16
C ALA A 109 -1.51 -2.62 0.40
N GLU A 110 -0.57 -3.56 0.32
CA GLU A 110 -0.78 -4.93 0.80
C GLU A 110 -0.88 -5.00 2.33
N ASN A 111 -0.07 -4.20 3.04
CA ASN A 111 -0.03 -4.22 4.50
C ASN A 111 -0.40 -2.88 5.15
N GLY A 112 -0.63 -1.82 4.37
CA GLY A 112 -0.98 -0.50 4.89
C GLY A 112 0.20 0.28 5.47
N HIS A 113 1.43 -0.22 5.36
CA HIS A 113 2.61 0.39 5.99
C HIS A 113 3.30 1.39 5.06
N TYR A 114 4.04 2.32 5.67
CA TYR A 114 4.89 3.28 4.99
C TYR A 114 6.36 2.95 5.21
N TYR A 115 7.18 3.20 4.19
CA TYR A 115 8.61 2.90 4.20
C TYR A 115 9.44 4.15 3.88
N GLU A 116 10.55 4.33 4.58
CA GLU A 116 11.54 5.37 4.34
C GLU A 116 12.91 4.72 4.12
N VAL A 117 13.52 4.96 2.96
CA VAL A 117 14.90 4.54 2.69
C VAL A 117 15.86 5.64 3.16
N VAL A 118 16.65 5.35 4.19
CA VAL A 118 17.61 6.31 4.73
C VAL A 118 19.00 6.02 4.20
N ALA A 119 19.58 7.00 3.50
CA ALA A 119 20.98 6.95 3.05
C ALA A 119 21.93 7.43 4.16
N ALA A 120 22.55 6.49 4.86
CA ALA A 120 23.54 6.75 5.89
C ALA A 120 24.50 5.56 6.03
N ASN A 121 25.81 5.80 6.08
CA ASN A 121 26.78 4.74 6.30
C ASN A 121 26.88 4.37 7.78
N VAL A 122 26.10 3.39 8.22
CA VAL A 122 25.90 3.05 9.65
C VAL A 122 25.99 1.55 9.91
N THR A 123 26.30 1.18 11.16
CA THR A 123 26.18 -0.22 11.62
C THR A 123 24.71 -0.60 11.80
N TRP A 124 24.43 -1.91 11.86
CA TRP A 124 23.07 -2.39 12.09
C TRP A 124 22.47 -1.87 13.40
N GLU A 125 23.25 -1.83 14.48
CA GLU A 125 22.79 -1.31 15.78
C GLU A 125 22.46 0.19 15.71
N GLN A 126 23.26 0.97 14.97
CA GLN A 126 22.97 2.38 14.73
C GLN A 126 21.69 2.56 13.92
N ALA A 127 21.47 1.73 12.89
CA ALA A 127 20.24 1.73 12.09
C ALA A 127 19.01 1.38 12.93
N LEU A 128 19.08 0.32 13.76
CA LEU A 128 18.01 -0.09 14.66
C LEU A 128 17.61 1.06 15.61
N LEU A 129 18.58 1.70 16.25
CA LEU A 129 18.35 2.81 17.18
C LEU A 129 17.88 4.10 16.48
N ALA A 130 18.27 4.32 15.22
CA ALA A 130 17.83 5.47 14.44
C ALA A 130 16.39 5.28 13.92
N ALA A 131 16.05 4.08 13.45
CA ALA A 131 14.72 3.73 13.00
C ALA A 131 13.69 3.90 14.12
N ALA A 132 14.02 3.44 15.34
CA ALA A 132 13.21 3.61 16.55
C ALA A 132 13.01 5.08 17.00
N LYS A 133 13.61 6.06 16.34
CA LYS A 133 13.38 7.50 16.57
C LYS A 133 12.59 8.16 15.44
N GLY A 134 12.39 7.45 14.33
CA GLY A 134 11.55 7.92 13.24
C GLY A 134 10.11 7.98 13.69
N THR A 135 9.40 9.00 13.22
CA THR A 135 7.95 9.09 13.36
C THR A 135 7.37 9.58 12.04
N TYR A 136 6.24 9.04 11.63
CA TYR A 136 5.53 9.50 10.45
C TYR A 136 4.02 9.45 10.69
N GLN A 137 3.33 10.58 10.55
CA GLN A 137 1.88 10.68 10.79
C GLN A 137 1.42 10.05 12.12
N GLY A 138 2.18 10.25 13.20
CA GLY A 138 1.88 9.66 14.51
C GLY A 138 2.37 8.22 14.70
N MET A 139 2.72 7.50 13.63
CA MET A 139 3.26 6.14 13.69
C MET A 139 4.72 6.13 14.13
N GLN A 140 5.07 5.13 14.95
CA GLN A 140 6.44 4.90 15.42
C GLN A 140 7.24 4.08 14.38
N GLY A 141 8.40 4.59 13.97
CA GLY A 141 9.28 3.87 13.05
C GLY A 141 10.04 2.72 13.71
N TYR A 142 10.34 1.70 12.92
CA TYR A 142 11.21 0.57 13.27
C TYR A 142 12.01 0.09 12.05
N LEU A 143 13.07 -0.68 12.27
CA LEU A 143 13.86 -1.21 11.16
C LEU A 143 13.02 -2.27 10.45
N CYS A 144 12.87 -2.14 9.12
CA CYS A 144 11.90 -2.88 8.32
C CYS A 144 11.92 -4.39 8.57
N THR A 145 10.73 -4.96 8.75
CA THR A 145 10.46 -6.38 8.86
C THR A 145 9.89 -6.88 7.53
N ILE A 146 10.11 -8.16 7.19
CA ILE A 146 9.65 -8.70 5.90
C ILE A 146 9.00 -10.07 6.13
N THR A 147 7.68 -10.12 6.02
CA THR A 147 6.86 -11.27 6.40
C THR A 147 6.26 -12.01 5.21
N SER A 148 6.43 -11.49 4.00
CA SER A 148 5.90 -12.07 2.76
C SER A 148 6.80 -11.83 1.55
N GLN A 149 6.57 -12.59 0.47
CA GLN A 149 7.27 -12.38 -0.80
C GLN A 149 6.91 -11.02 -1.40
N GLN A 150 5.63 -10.63 -1.32
CA GLN A 150 5.11 -9.37 -1.85
C GLN A 150 5.77 -8.18 -1.18
N GLU A 151 5.89 -8.20 0.16
CA GLU A 151 6.61 -7.20 0.92
C GLU A 151 8.10 -7.16 0.57
N ASN A 152 8.74 -8.33 0.44
CA ASN A 152 10.14 -8.40 0.03
C ASN A 152 10.37 -7.73 -1.34
N ASP A 153 9.51 -8.02 -2.32
CA ASP A 153 9.58 -7.45 -3.66
C ASP A 153 9.33 -5.94 -3.63
N PHE A 154 8.42 -5.48 -2.76
CA PHE A 154 8.17 -4.06 -2.54
C PHE A 154 9.42 -3.37 -1.99
N VAL A 155 9.96 -3.82 -0.85
CA VAL A 155 11.15 -3.24 -0.22
C VAL A 155 12.36 -3.29 -1.14
N TYR A 156 12.55 -4.38 -1.88
CA TYR A 156 13.59 -4.49 -2.91
C TYR A 156 13.46 -3.40 -3.98
N SER A 157 12.24 -3.09 -4.42
CA SER A 157 12.00 -2.03 -5.40
C SER A 157 12.31 -0.62 -4.90
N LEU A 158 12.41 -0.42 -3.57
CA LEU A 158 12.70 0.86 -2.95
C LEU A 158 14.19 1.21 -2.89
N VAL A 159 15.07 0.20 -2.93
CA VAL A 159 16.50 0.33 -2.67
C VAL A 159 17.34 -0.04 -3.91
N ASN A 160 18.56 0.51 -4.01
CA ASN A 160 19.49 0.23 -5.10
C ASN A 160 20.89 -0.22 -4.62
N VAL A 161 21.07 -0.33 -3.30
CA VAL A 161 22.30 -0.75 -2.62
C VAL A 161 21.94 -1.60 -1.39
N ASP A 162 22.90 -2.39 -0.91
CA ASP A 162 22.73 -3.24 0.28
C ASP A 162 22.23 -2.41 1.47
N SER A 163 21.16 -2.89 2.12
CA SER A 163 20.41 -2.13 3.13
C SER A 163 20.13 -2.95 4.38
N TRP A 164 20.22 -2.35 5.57
CA TRP A 164 19.85 -3.04 6.81
C TRP A 164 18.33 -3.23 6.95
N ILE A 165 17.94 -4.39 7.52
CA ILE A 165 16.57 -4.77 7.90
C ILE A 165 16.54 -5.34 9.33
N GLY A 166 15.36 -5.47 9.93
CA GLY A 166 15.10 -5.65 11.37
C GLY A 166 15.46 -7.00 11.98
N GLY A 167 16.00 -7.95 11.20
CA GLY A 167 16.24 -9.31 11.67
C GLY A 167 17.65 -9.52 12.22
N ALA A 168 17.77 -10.32 13.29
CA ALA A 168 19.07 -10.70 13.86
C ALA A 168 19.01 -12.04 14.60
N CYS A 169 20.16 -12.68 14.78
CA CYS A 169 20.34 -13.87 15.62
C CYS A 169 21.26 -13.62 16.82
N GLU A 170 21.81 -12.41 16.97
CA GLU A 170 22.71 -12.09 18.08
C GLU A 170 21.97 -12.15 19.42
N ARG A 171 22.50 -12.95 20.34
CA ARG A 171 21.93 -13.20 21.67
C ARG A 171 21.54 -11.94 22.45
N LYS A 172 22.28 -10.83 22.30
CA LYS A 172 21.93 -9.58 22.98
C LYS A 172 20.55 -9.04 22.60
N TYR A 173 20.06 -9.36 21.39
CA TYR A 173 18.76 -8.95 20.89
C TYR A 173 17.72 -10.07 20.99
N THR A 174 18.13 -11.34 20.90
CA THR A 174 17.22 -12.48 20.82
C THR A 174 17.01 -13.21 22.15
N ASP A 175 17.96 -13.23 23.09
CA ASP A 175 17.79 -13.86 24.40
C ASP A 175 16.59 -13.29 25.20
N PRO A 176 16.29 -11.97 25.16
CA PRO A 176 15.09 -11.42 25.80
C PRO A 176 13.77 -11.83 25.13
N LEU A 177 13.83 -12.36 23.90
CA LEU A 177 12.67 -12.71 23.07
C LEU A 177 12.43 -14.22 23.04
N ASN A 178 13.49 -15.02 23.14
CA ASN A 178 13.43 -16.48 23.12
C ASN A 178 13.08 -17.02 24.52
N ASP A 179 11.88 -17.57 24.66
CA ASP A 179 11.40 -18.24 25.88
C ASP A 179 11.94 -19.67 26.07
N GLY A 180 12.84 -20.11 25.18
CA GLY A 180 13.40 -21.46 25.12
C GLY A 180 12.65 -22.40 24.17
N SER A 181 11.63 -21.91 23.44
CA SER A 181 10.90 -22.69 22.44
C SER A 181 11.66 -22.90 21.14
N VAL A 182 12.67 -22.08 20.84
CA VAL A 182 13.53 -22.21 19.67
C VAL A 182 15.01 -22.30 20.06
N GLU A 183 15.81 -22.86 19.16
CA GLU A 183 17.24 -23.07 19.37
C GLU A 183 18.03 -21.76 19.57
N GLU A 184 19.22 -21.86 20.16
CA GLU A 184 20.14 -20.74 20.22
C GLU A 184 20.59 -20.33 18.81
N TRP A 185 20.77 -19.02 18.59
CA TRP A 185 21.15 -18.43 17.30
C TRP A 185 20.11 -18.57 16.18
N ALA A 186 18.87 -18.94 16.49
CA ALA A 186 17.74 -18.71 15.60
C ALA A 186 17.62 -17.20 15.29
N TYR A 187 17.22 -16.85 14.07
CA TYR A 187 16.94 -15.47 13.67
C TYR A 187 15.55 -15.06 14.13
N PHE A 188 15.44 -13.83 14.62
CA PHE A 188 14.19 -13.21 15.04
C PHE A 188 14.03 -11.83 14.41
N TRP A 189 12.78 -11.40 14.24
CA TRP A 189 12.47 -9.98 14.16
C TRP A 189 12.64 -9.37 15.55
N VAL A 190 13.46 -8.34 15.68
CA VAL A 190 13.84 -7.76 16.99
C VAL A 190 13.15 -6.42 17.30
N CYS A 191 12.41 -5.90 16.33
CA CYS A 191 11.66 -4.65 16.37
C CYS A 191 10.37 -4.77 15.54
N GLY A 192 9.59 -3.70 15.52
CA GLY A 192 8.30 -3.67 14.82
C GLY A 192 7.21 -4.50 15.50
N PRO A 193 6.05 -4.62 14.86
CA PRO A 193 4.92 -5.45 15.30
C PRO A 193 5.32 -6.92 15.46
N GLU A 194 6.27 -7.40 14.66
CA GLU A 194 6.76 -8.78 14.65
C GLU A 194 7.83 -9.05 15.72
N LYS A 195 8.13 -8.09 16.60
CA LYS A 195 9.17 -8.25 17.62
C LYS A 195 8.95 -9.51 18.46
N GLY A 196 9.94 -10.40 18.41
CA GLY A 196 9.92 -11.68 19.12
C GLY A 196 9.40 -12.86 18.29
N MET A 197 9.00 -12.63 17.05
CA MET A 197 8.65 -13.69 16.11
C MET A 197 9.92 -14.38 15.58
N PRO A 198 10.04 -15.72 15.71
CA PRO A 198 11.14 -16.47 15.11
C PRO A 198 10.98 -16.56 13.58
N ILE A 199 12.08 -16.29 12.88
CA ILE A 199 12.14 -16.30 11.41
C ILE A 199 12.60 -17.69 10.93
N CYS A 200 13.82 -18.07 11.32
CA CYS A 200 14.44 -19.30 10.85
C CYS A 200 15.48 -19.83 11.86
N THR A 201 15.86 -21.09 11.67
CA THR A 201 17.00 -21.72 12.36
C THR A 201 18.30 -20.97 12.05
N ASN A 202 19.37 -21.28 12.78
CA ASN A 202 20.70 -20.75 12.47
C ASN A 202 21.26 -21.26 11.11
N HIS A 203 20.55 -22.19 10.45
CA HIS A 203 20.84 -22.73 9.13
C HIS A 203 19.92 -22.18 8.02
N GLY A 204 19.00 -21.27 8.36
CA GLY A 204 18.10 -20.63 7.40
C GLY A 204 16.78 -21.35 7.15
N ASP A 205 16.51 -22.46 7.86
CA ASP A 205 15.25 -23.18 7.72
C ASP A 205 14.11 -22.42 8.41
N ALA A 206 13.04 -22.14 7.68
CA ALA A 206 11.87 -21.42 8.21
C ALA A 206 11.30 -22.09 9.46
N ILE A 207 11.04 -21.30 10.51
CA ILE A 207 10.37 -21.75 11.72
C ILE A 207 8.89 -21.39 11.62
N GLY A 208 8.00 -22.34 11.95
CA GLY A 208 6.55 -22.04 12.04
C GLY A 208 5.89 -21.60 10.74
N GLY A 209 6.51 -21.84 9.58
CA GLY A 209 6.01 -21.36 8.28
C GLY A 209 6.35 -19.89 7.99
N SER A 210 7.22 -19.26 8.77
CA SER A 210 7.72 -17.91 8.52
C SER A 210 8.31 -17.76 7.12
N PHE A 211 8.16 -16.56 6.55
CA PHE A 211 8.79 -16.22 5.28
C PHE A 211 10.31 -16.14 5.43
N VAL A 212 11.03 -16.76 4.49
CA VAL A 212 12.48 -16.72 4.40
C VAL A 212 12.92 -16.47 2.96
N ASN A 213 13.86 -15.55 2.75
CA ASN A 213 14.38 -15.24 1.42
C ASN A 213 15.90 -15.08 1.40
N TRP A 214 16.62 -15.98 2.07
CA TRP A 214 18.08 -15.99 2.10
C TRP A 214 18.70 -16.19 0.71
N CYS A 215 19.85 -15.56 0.47
CA CYS A 215 20.73 -15.92 -0.64
C CYS A 215 21.13 -17.41 -0.56
N PRO A 216 21.47 -18.06 -1.69
CA PRO A 216 21.94 -19.44 -1.67
C PRO A 216 23.13 -19.62 -0.73
N SER A 217 23.01 -20.59 0.18
CA SER A 217 23.98 -20.90 1.25
C SER A 217 24.02 -19.89 2.40
N GLN A 218 23.07 -18.98 2.49
CA GLN A 218 22.89 -18.09 3.65
C GLN A 218 21.76 -18.60 4.56
N PRO A 219 21.79 -18.29 5.87
CA PRO A 219 22.90 -17.65 6.59
C PRO A 219 24.07 -18.64 6.79
N ASP A 220 25.30 -18.21 6.49
CA ASP A 220 26.50 -19.05 6.65
C ASP A 220 27.31 -18.76 7.94
N SER A 221 26.91 -17.70 8.66
CA SER A 221 27.65 -17.16 9.80
C SER A 221 29.15 -17.03 9.50
N TYR A 222 29.54 -16.43 8.37
CA TYR A 222 30.94 -16.35 7.94
C TYR A 222 31.86 -15.86 9.07
N ASN A 223 32.93 -16.62 9.35
CA ASN A 223 33.86 -16.42 10.47
C ASN A 223 33.23 -16.32 11.89
N GLY A 224 32.01 -16.82 12.07
CA GLY A 224 31.33 -16.97 13.37
C GLY A 224 30.81 -15.66 13.98
N GLY A 225 30.62 -14.61 13.16
CA GLY A 225 30.28 -13.27 13.67
C GLY A 225 29.16 -12.54 12.92
N GLU A 226 28.50 -13.18 11.95
CA GLU A 226 27.49 -12.53 11.13
C GLU A 226 26.08 -12.80 11.64
N THR A 227 25.50 -11.81 12.29
CA THR A 227 24.31 -11.97 13.13
C THR A 227 23.18 -11.01 12.79
N CYS A 228 23.38 -10.08 11.87
CA CYS A 228 22.44 -9.03 11.51
C CYS A 228 22.01 -9.15 10.05
N MET A 229 20.71 -9.03 9.77
CA MET A 229 20.16 -9.22 8.43
C MET A 229 20.26 -7.96 7.57
N GLN A 230 20.63 -8.15 6.32
CA GLN A 230 20.53 -7.15 5.26
C GLN A 230 19.68 -7.64 4.10
N LEU A 231 19.07 -6.71 3.37
CA LEU A 231 18.61 -6.92 2.01
C LEU A 231 19.79 -6.72 1.05
N ASN A 232 20.23 -7.79 0.39
CA ASN A 232 21.41 -7.81 -0.48
C ASN A 232 21.05 -7.41 -1.91
N LEU A 233 21.80 -6.45 -2.47
CA LEU A 233 21.63 -6.00 -3.85
C LEU A 233 22.86 -6.19 -4.73
N LYS A 234 24.07 -6.40 -4.18
CA LYS A 234 25.27 -6.98 -4.84
C LYS A 234 26.58 -6.83 -4.03
N LEU A 235 26.65 -6.06 -2.94
CA LEU A 235 27.97 -5.69 -2.37
C LEU A 235 28.64 -6.83 -1.62
N PHE A 236 27.86 -7.67 -0.91
CA PHE A 236 28.45 -8.67 -0.01
C PHE A 236 28.01 -10.12 -0.25
N ALA A 237 26.97 -10.38 -1.07
CA ALA A 237 26.66 -11.75 -1.53
C ALA A 237 26.49 -11.78 -3.06
N THR A 238 27.42 -12.45 -3.74
CA THR A 238 27.54 -12.46 -5.22
C THR A 238 26.87 -13.66 -5.90
N SER A 239 26.23 -14.55 -5.14
CA SER A 239 25.71 -15.84 -5.61
C SER A 239 24.18 -15.94 -5.71
N GLY A 240 23.43 -15.00 -5.13
CA GLY A 240 21.95 -14.98 -5.16
C GLY A 240 21.38 -13.89 -6.09
N PRO A 241 20.13 -14.02 -6.56
CA PRO A 241 19.41 -12.90 -7.16
C PRO A 241 19.34 -11.69 -6.21
N PRO A 242 19.41 -10.45 -6.74
CA PRO A 242 19.21 -9.24 -5.93
C PRO A 242 17.85 -9.26 -5.21
N GLY A 243 17.78 -8.65 -4.03
CA GLY A 243 16.56 -8.60 -3.22
C GLY A 243 16.39 -9.79 -2.28
N GLN A 244 17.38 -10.68 -2.18
CA GLN A 244 17.45 -11.72 -1.16
C GLN A 244 18.25 -11.26 0.06
N TRP A 245 18.18 -12.02 1.14
CA TRP A 245 18.79 -11.67 2.42
C TRP A 245 20.22 -12.21 2.54
N ASN A 246 21.05 -11.47 3.25
CA ASN A 246 22.37 -11.92 3.72
C ASN A 246 22.53 -11.53 5.19
N ASN A 247 23.32 -12.27 5.95
CA ASN A 247 23.72 -11.88 7.30
C ASN A 247 25.10 -11.23 7.25
N LEU A 248 25.33 -10.25 8.11
CA LEU A 248 26.61 -9.56 8.27
C LEU A 248 26.92 -9.35 9.75
N SER A 249 28.17 -9.04 10.05
CA SER A 249 28.61 -8.74 11.41
C SER A 249 28.11 -7.36 11.86
N THR A 250 27.93 -7.19 13.16
CA THR A 250 27.61 -5.90 13.79
C THR A 250 28.66 -4.82 13.54
N SER A 251 29.87 -5.20 13.16
CA SER A 251 30.94 -4.27 12.79
C SER A 251 30.85 -3.76 11.34
N ASN A 252 30.06 -4.39 10.48
CA ASN A 252 29.86 -3.92 9.12
C ASN A 252 29.07 -2.61 9.13
N THR A 253 29.34 -1.77 8.13
CA THR A 253 28.50 -0.60 7.83
C THR A 253 27.89 -0.77 6.45
N LEU A 254 26.61 -0.46 6.33
CA LEU A 254 25.91 -0.40 5.04
C LEU A 254 25.54 1.05 4.71
N PRO A 255 25.44 1.39 3.41
CA PRO A 255 25.14 2.76 2.96
C PRO A 255 23.68 3.18 3.21
N THR A 256 22.79 2.22 3.48
CA THR A 256 21.36 2.46 3.66
C THR A 256 20.75 1.54 4.72
N TYR A 257 19.60 1.96 5.24
CA TYR A 257 18.69 1.12 6.00
C TYR A 257 17.24 1.52 5.68
N VAL A 258 16.30 0.60 5.88
CA VAL A 258 14.88 0.84 5.59
C VAL A 258 14.12 0.96 6.91
N ILE A 259 13.47 2.10 7.13
CA ILE A 259 12.53 2.29 8.23
C ILE A 259 11.14 1.93 7.69
N GLU A 260 10.36 1.25 8.52
CA GLU A 260 8.96 0.94 8.29
C GLU A 260 8.11 1.58 9.40
N TYR A 261 6.91 2.02 9.04
CA TYR A 261 5.94 2.70 9.89
C TYR A 261 4.56 2.07 9.67
N GLY A 262 3.95 1.55 10.73
CA GLY A 262 2.63 0.90 10.69
C GLY A 262 2.55 -0.33 11.60
N GLY A 263 1.33 -0.73 11.94
CA GLY A 263 1.04 -1.98 12.65
C GLY A 263 1.44 -2.03 14.13
N MET A 264 2.05 -0.97 14.70
CA MET A 264 2.40 -0.97 16.12
C MET A 264 1.14 -0.79 16.98
N PRO A 265 1.08 -1.36 18.20
CA PRO A 265 -0.11 -1.28 19.06
C PRO A 265 -0.58 0.14 19.43
N ASP A 266 0.33 1.13 19.38
CA ASP A 266 0.06 2.52 19.72
C ASP A 266 -0.03 3.41 18.45
N ASP A 267 0.02 2.84 17.26
CA ASP A 267 -0.16 3.59 16.02
C ASP A 267 -1.62 4.05 15.87
N PRO A 268 -1.85 5.24 15.29
CA PRO A 268 -3.22 5.69 14.99
C PRO A 268 -3.89 4.73 13.99
N GLU A 269 -5.19 4.47 14.18
CA GLU A 269 -5.99 3.70 13.21
C GLU A 269 -6.03 4.42 11.84
N GLU A 270 -6.08 3.69 10.74
CA GLU A 270 -6.22 4.28 9.41
C GLU A 270 -7.46 5.20 9.36
N GLY A 271 -7.24 6.50 9.15
CA GLY A 271 -8.30 7.51 9.09
C GLY A 271 -8.57 8.26 10.40
N ASP A 272 -7.96 7.88 11.52
CA ASP A 272 -7.84 8.76 12.68
C ASP A 272 -6.63 9.68 12.42
N ASP A 273 -6.88 10.78 11.70
CA ASP A 273 -5.90 11.83 11.42
C ASP A 273 -5.51 12.64 12.69
N GLY A 274 -5.42 11.96 13.83
CA GLY A 274 -4.94 12.43 15.11
C GLY A 274 -3.63 13.17 14.92
N VAL A 275 -3.72 14.49 15.06
CA VAL A 275 -2.65 15.49 14.81
C VAL A 275 -2.49 15.91 13.33
N GLY A 276 -3.59 16.39 12.74
CA GLY A 276 -3.57 17.42 11.70
C GLY A 276 -3.14 16.91 10.34
N ALA A 277 -4.05 16.19 9.67
CA ALA A 277 -3.93 15.69 8.31
C ALA A 277 -3.32 16.73 7.37
N ASP A 278 -2.08 16.50 6.96
CA ASP A 278 -1.47 17.21 5.83
C ASP A 278 -1.94 16.66 4.48
N VAL A 279 -2.85 15.70 4.47
CA VAL A 279 -3.40 15.07 3.27
C VAL A 279 -4.82 15.58 3.05
N ALA A 280 -5.04 16.20 1.89
CA ALA A 280 -6.34 16.75 1.51
C ALA A 280 -7.17 15.78 0.67
N VAL A 281 -6.51 14.98 -0.17
CA VAL A 281 -7.13 14.03 -1.09
C VAL A 281 -6.16 12.89 -1.35
N LYS A 282 -6.64 11.66 -1.25
CA LYS A 282 -5.99 10.42 -1.68
C LYS A 282 -6.82 9.84 -2.82
N VAL A 283 -6.20 9.57 -3.97
CA VAL A 283 -6.85 8.87 -5.08
C VAL A 283 -6.04 7.62 -5.38
N GLU A 284 -6.69 6.46 -5.26
CA GLU A 284 -6.14 5.20 -5.72
C GLU A 284 -6.70 4.87 -7.11
N ILE A 285 -5.84 4.34 -7.97
CA ILE A 285 -6.15 4.05 -9.37
C ILE A 285 -5.44 2.76 -9.75
N THR A 286 -6.17 1.82 -10.32
CA THR A 286 -5.56 0.71 -11.05
C THR A 286 -5.19 1.16 -12.46
N VAL A 287 -3.90 1.05 -12.80
CA VAL A 287 -3.37 1.36 -14.12
C VAL A 287 -2.97 0.06 -14.81
N ASP A 288 -3.72 -0.28 -15.84
CA ASP A 288 -3.56 -1.47 -16.66
C ASP A 288 -3.16 -1.06 -18.09
N PRO A 289 -1.99 -1.49 -18.60
CA PRO A 289 -1.55 -1.16 -19.96
C PRO A 289 -2.49 -1.72 -21.04
N THR A 290 -3.27 -2.76 -20.74
CA THR A 290 -4.28 -3.32 -21.65
C THR A 290 -5.61 -2.58 -21.59
N GLY A 291 -5.84 -1.77 -20.54
CA GLY A 291 -7.09 -1.04 -20.29
C GLY A 291 -8.28 -1.93 -19.95
N LYS A 292 -8.06 -3.16 -19.48
CA LYS A 292 -9.10 -4.17 -19.27
C LYS A 292 -9.38 -4.49 -17.81
N THR A 293 -8.87 -3.70 -16.88
CA THR A 293 -9.10 -3.90 -15.44
C THR A 293 -9.99 -2.80 -14.88
N ILE A 294 -11.04 -3.18 -14.15
CA ILE A 294 -11.90 -2.23 -13.41
C ILE A 294 -11.23 -1.95 -12.06
N HIS A 295 -11.14 -0.67 -11.72
CA HIS A 295 -10.89 -0.20 -10.36
C HIS A 295 -12.23 0.14 -9.71
N THR A 296 -12.53 -0.55 -8.60
CA THR A 296 -13.76 -0.39 -7.83
C THR A 296 -13.42 0.23 -6.50
N GLN A 297 -14.19 1.24 -6.11
CA GLN A 297 -14.11 1.89 -4.79
C GLN A 297 -15.50 1.88 -4.16
N ALA A 298 -15.60 1.43 -2.92
CA ALA A 298 -16.80 1.49 -2.10
C ALA A 298 -16.53 2.33 -0.84
N SER A 299 -17.53 3.08 -0.39
CA SER A 299 -17.40 3.91 0.82
C SER A 299 -18.04 3.23 2.02
N ASP A 300 -17.43 3.40 3.19
CA ASP A 300 -18.09 3.11 4.46
C ASP A 300 -19.30 4.02 4.64
N ILE A 301 -20.40 3.45 5.12
CA ILE A 301 -21.67 4.16 5.27
C ILE A 301 -22.33 3.83 6.61
N GLN A 302 -23.39 4.54 6.94
CA GLN A 302 -24.26 4.17 8.06
C GLN A 302 -25.50 3.43 7.56
N VAL A 303 -26.11 2.61 8.43
CA VAL A 303 -27.37 1.90 8.11
C VAL A 303 -28.42 2.89 7.59
N GLY A 304 -28.93 2.60 6.39
CA GLY A 304 -29.96 3.39 5.70
C GLY A 304 -29.43 4.47 4.76
N ASP A 305 -28.12 4.75 4.74
CA ASP A 305 -27.50 5.45 3.62
C ASP A 305 -27.41 4.52 2.39
N PRO A 306 -27.49 5.05 1.16
CA PRO A 306 -27.29 4.25 -0.04
C PRO A 306 -25.84 3.76 -0.13
N VAL A 307 -25.63 2.54 -0.63
CA VAL A 307 -24.28 2.05 -0.93
C VAL A 307 -23.72 2.82 -2.12
N GLU A 308 -22.57 3.47 -1.91
CA GLU A 308 -21.88 4.24 -2.95
C GLU A 308 -20.71 3.44 -3.51
N VAL A 309 -20.86 2.96 -4.75
CA VAL A 309 -19.80 2.27 -5.51
C VAL A 309 -19.38 3.11 -6.70
N ARG A 310 -18.09 3.29 -6.89
CA ARG A 310 -17.49 4.00 -8.02
C ARG A 310 -16.58 3.08 -8.81
N ASP A 311 -16.85 2.96 -10.10
CA ASP A 311 -16.04 2.16 -11.01
C ASP A 311 -15.34 3.01 -12.06
N THR A 312 -14.07 2.72 -12.28
CA THR A 312 -13.25 3.35 -13.31
C THR A 312 -12.38 2.32 -14.02
N ALA A 313 -11.91 2.63 -15.22
CA ALA A 313 -10.85 1.90 -15.91
C ALA A 313 -9.74 2.89 -16.25
N ASN A 314 -8.53 2.66 -15.70
CA ASN A 314 -7.39 3.59 -15.80
C ASN A 314 -7.74 5.05 -15.42
N GLY A 315 -8.60 5.21 -14.39
CA GLY A 315 -9.07 6.52 -13.91
C GLY A 315 -10.13 7.20 -14.79
N GLY A 316 -10.50 6.60 -15.93
CA GLY A 316 -11.59 7.04 -16.80
C GLY A 316 -12.88 6.24 -16.57
N PRO A 317 -13.99 6.60 -17.26
CA PRO A 317 -15.23 5.82 -17.21
C PRO A 317 -15.02 4.40 -17.77
N VAL A 318 -15.71 3.40 -17.20
CA VAL A 318 -15.75 2.05 -17.76
C VAL A 318 -16.58 2.08 -19.05
N THR A 319 -16.02 1.54 -20.14
CA THR A 319 -16.64 1.60 -21.47
C THR A 319 -16.68 0.24 -22.16
N THR A 320 -17.66 0.04 -23.04
CA THR A 320 -17.75 -1.15 -23.89
C THR A 320 -17.52 -0.76 -25.34
N THR A 321 -16.63 -1.49 -26.02
CA THR A 321 -16.36 -1.30 -27.45
C THR A 321 -16.97 -2.42 -28.29
N LYS A 322 -17.79 -2.03 -29.27
CA LYS A 322 -18.43 -2.95 -30.22
C LYS A 322 -18.42 -2.36 -31.62
N ASP A 323 -17.96 -3.12 -32.60
CA ASP A 323 -17.97 -2.73 -34.02
C ASP A 323 -17.31 -1.35 -34.28
N GLY A 324 -16.23 -1.04 -33.53
CA GLY A 324 -15.51 0.23 -33.64
C GLY A 324 -16.17 1.42 -32.94
N SER A 325 -17.30 1.22 -32.25
CA SER A 325 -17.97 2.22 -31.43
C SER A 325 -17.75 1.96 -29.95
N THR A 326 -17.50 3.02 -29.17
CA THR A 326 -17.31 2.94 -27.71
C THR A 326 -18.41 3.72 -27.00
N ALA A 327 -19.01 3.11 -25.98
CA ALA A 327 -20.05 3.70 -25.13
C ALA A 327 -19.81 3.35 -23.65
N ALA A 328 -20.52 4.01 -22.74
CA ALA A 328 -20.50 3.64 -21.32
C ALA A 328 -20.89 2.15 -21.16
N ALA A 329 -20.13 1.43 -20.34
CA ALA A 329 -20.43 0.03 -20.04
C ALA A 329 -21.58 -0.07 -19.03
N ASP A 330 -22.32 -1.17 -19.12
CA ASP A 330 -23.19 -1.61 -18.04
C ASP A 330 -22.32 -2.36 -17.03
N VAL A 331 -22.21 -1.83 -15.81
CA VAL A 331 -21.37 -2.39 -14.74
C VAL A 331 -22.28 -3.06 -13.72
N GLU A 332 -22.07 -4.36 -13.52
CA GLU A 332 -22.82 -5.18 -12.58
C GLU A 332 -22.07 -5.30 -11.25
N HIS A 333 -22.76 -4.98 -10.15
CA HIS A 333 -22.25 -5.12 -8.78
C HIS A 333 -22.78 -6.39 -8.13
N THR A 334 -21.86 -7.26 -7.70
CA THR A 334 -22.18 -8.43 -6.88
C THR A 334 -21.66 -8.24 -5.46
N TYR A 335 -22.54 -8.37 -4.46
CA TYR A 335 -22.21 -8.13 -3.06
C TYR A 335 -22.01 -9.43 -2.27
N PHE A 336 -21.09 -9.37 -1.31
CA PHE A 336 -20.74 -10.42 -0.36
C PHE A 336 -20.75 -9.84 1.04
N VAL A 337 -21.00 -10.67 2.04
CA VAL A 337 -20.95 -10.32 3.46
C VAL A 337 -19.92 -11.19 4.17
N ARG A 338 -19.20 -10.60 5.13
CA ARG A 338 -18.23 -11.33 5.95
C ARG A 338 -18.96 -12.18 6.99
N ASP A 339 -18.80 -13.49 6.88
CA ASP A 339 -19.42 -14.50 7.75
C ASP A 339 -18.54 -15.76 7.77
N PRO A 340 -17.41 -15.76 8.51
CA PRO A 340 -16.41 -16.83 8.45
C PRO A 340 -16.92 -18.21 8.91
N ASP A 341 -18.03 -18.24 9.66
CA ASP A 341 -18.65 -19.47 10.17
C ASP A 341 -19.64 -20.09 9.17
N ASP A 342 -19.99 -19.37 8.10
CA ASP A 342 -20.94 -19.88 7.11
C ASP A 342 -20.28 -20.91 6.17
N PRO A 343 -20.92 -22.07 5.92
CA PRO A 343 -20.38 -23.08 5.01
C PRO A 343 -20.15 -22.62 3.57
N ALA A 344 -20.78 -21.52 3.14
CA ALA A 344 -20.60 -20.91 1.83
C ALA A 344 -19.48 -19.85 1.79
N ALA A 345 -18.81 -19.59 2.91
CA ALA A 345 -17.72 -18.64 2.98
C ALA A 345 -16.46 -19.16 2.27
N ASP A 346 -15.74 -18.25 1.62
CA ASP A 346 -14.40 -18.51 1.10
C ASP A 346 -13.35 -18.53 2.23
N ALA A 347 -12.07 -18.73 1.86
CA ALA A 347 -10.98 -18.80 2.83
C ALA A 347 -10.79 -17.52 3.66
N ASP A 348 -11.28 -16.39 3.15
CA ASP A 348 -11.19 -15.08 3.77
C ASP A 348 -12.47 -14.72 4.55
N GLY A 349 -13.45 -15.65 4.57
CA GLY A 349 -14.69 -15.52 5.31
C GLY A 349 -15.81 -14.79 4.56
N TRP A 350 -15.72 -14.63 3.24
CA TRP A 350 -16.77 -13.96 2.46
C TRP A 350 -17.74 -14.96 1.85
N ARG A 351 -19.04 -14.69 2.01
CA ARG A 351 -20.10 -15.43 1.31
C ARG A 351 -20.98 -14.50 0.47
N PRO A 352 -21.66 -15.00 -0.58
CA PRO A 352 -22.62 -14.20 -1.34
C PRO A 352 -23.70 -13.60 -0.44
N LEU A 353 -24.05 -12.34 -0.69
CA LEU A 353 -25.18 -11.68 -0.02
C LEU A 353 -26.48 -12.37 -0.40
N ARG A 354 -27.32 -12.70 0.58
CA ARG A 354 -28.60 -13.35 0.31
C ARG A 354 -29.70 -12.33 0.02
N PRO A 355 -30.73 -12.68 -0.77
CA PRO A 355 -31.81 -11.75 -1.10
C PRO A 355 -32.57 -11.17 0.10
N ASP A 356 -32.61 -11.88 1.24
CA ASP A 356 -33.23 -11.44 2.49
C ASP A 356 -32.35 -10.51 3.33
N GLU A 357 -31.06 -10.41 3.00
CA GLU A 357 -30.07 -9.50 3.62
C GLU A 357 -29.86 -8.23 2.78
N ALA A 358 -30.40 -8.22 1.55
CA ALA A 358 -30.29 -7.14 0.59
C ALA A 358 -31.45 -6.15 0.70
N GLY A 359 -31.15 -4.88 0.41
CA GLY A 359 -32.12 -3.81 0.22
C GLY A 359 -32.89 -3.93 -1.09
N ALA A 360 -33.76 -2.95 -1.34
CA ALA A 360 -34.63 -2.94 -2.52
C ALA A 360 -33.87 -2.83 -3.86
N ASP A 361 -32.64 -2.34 -3.83
CA ASP A 361 -31.71 -2.22 -4.94
C ASP A 361 -30.75 -3.41 -5.07
N GLY A 362 -30.86 -4.43 -4.20
CA GLY A 362 -29.97 -5.58 -4.16
C GLY A 362 -28.65 -5.34 -3.42
N ALA A 363 -28.42 -4.13 -2.91
CA ALA A 363 -27.23 -3.80 -2.13
C ALA A 363 -27.41 -4.15 -0.64
N PRO A 364 -26.33 -4.33 0.13
CA PRO A 364 -26.41 -4.54 1.58
C PRO A 364 -27.19 -3.44 2.32
N ALA A 365 -28.05 -3.82 3.28
CA ALA A 365 -28.89 -2.89 4.02
C ALA A 365 -28.70 -2.96 5.56
N HIS A 366 -27.81 -3.82 6.04
CA HIS A 366 -27.61 -4.07 7.47
C HIS A 366 -26.20 -3.70 7.90
N ALA A 367 -26.00 -3.56 9.21
CA ALA A 367 -24.66 -3.33 9.74
C ALA A 367 -23.80 -4.59 9.55
N GLY A 368 -22.55 -4.40 9.16
CA GLY A 368 -21.62 -5.49 8.89
C GLY A 368 -20.49 -5.06 7.96
N GLU A 369 -19.60 -6.02 7.67
CA GLU A 369 -18.54 -5.88 6.69
C GLU A 369 -18.95 -6.53 5.38
N TYR A 370 -18.77 -5.82 4.27
CA TYR A 370 -19.22 -6.21 2.94
C TYR A 370 -18.09 -6.09 1.93
N LYS A 371 -18.20 -6.87 0.85
CA LYS A 371 -17.32 -6.84 -0.32
C LYS A 371 -18.18 -6.69 -1.57
N VAL A 372 -17.80 -5.79 -2.47
CA VAL A 372 -18.42 -5.62 -3.79
C VAL A 372 -17.46 -6.09 -4.86
N ILE A 373 -17.97 -6.78 -5.88
CA ILE A 373 -17.25 -7.11 -7.12
C ILE A 373 -17.98 -6.44 -8.28
N SER A 374 -17.26 -5.62 -9.04
CA SER A 374 -17.76 -4.96 -10.25
C SER A 374 -17.30 -5.68 -11.49
N SER A 375 -18.23 -6.03 -12.37
CA SER A 375 -17.94 -6.70 -13.64
C SER A 375 -18.63 -6.01 -14.80
N ALA A 376 -17.99 -6.01 -15.97
CA ALA A 376 -18.57 -5.42 -17.18
C ALA A 376 -18.00 -6.08 -18.43
N VAL A 377 -18.67 -5.87 -19.56
CA VAL A 377 -18.15 -6.27 -20.88
C VAL A 377 -17.22 -5.19 -21.42
N HIS A 378 -15.97 -5.56 -21.72
CA HIS A 378 -14.99 -4.65 -22.33
C HIS A 378 -15.22 -4.52 -23.84
N SER A 379 -15.38 -5.63 -24.53
CA SER A 379 -15.56 -5.62 -25.98
C SER A 379 -16.30 -6.86 -26.48
N TYR A 380 -16.55 -6.90 -27.79
CA TYR A 380 -17.02 -8.11 -28.47
C TYR A 380 -15.99 -8.54 -29.51
N ASP A 381 -15.74 -9.84 -29.62
CA ASP A 381 -14.89 -10.39 -30.68
C ASP A 381 -15.61 -10.43 -32.04
N ALA A 382 -14.92 -10.90 -33.07
CA ALA A 382 -15.45 -10.95 -34.44
C ALA A 382 -16.69 -11.85 -34.59
N ASP A 383 -16.91 -12.79 -33.66
CA ASP A 383 -18.07 -13.68 -33.63
C ASP A 383 -19.21 -13.12 -32.76
N GLY A 384 -19.03 -11.91 -32.20
CA GLY A 384 -19.99 -11.26 -31.33
C GLY A 384 -20.01 -11.79 -29.91
N LYS A 385 -18.99 -12.56 -29.49
CA LYS A 385 -18.87 -13.06 -28.11
C LYS A 385 -18.30 -11.95 -27.21
N ALA A 386 -18.88 -11.81 -26.03
CA ALA A 386 -18.42 -10.84 -25.04
C ALA A 386 -17.01 -11.20 -24.53
N VAL A 387 -16.14 -10.21 -24.50
CA VAL A 387 -14.83 -10.21 -23.85
C VAL A 387 -14.96 -9.36 -22.61
N PRO A 388 -14.90 -9.95 -21.40
CA PRO A 388 -15.12 -9.22 -20.15
C PRO A 388 -13.90 -8.37 -19.79
N TYR A 389 -14.14 -7.36 -18.95
CA TYR A 389 -13.08 -6.79 -18.11
C TYR A 389 -12.60 -7.85 -17.10
N THR A 390 -11.37 -7.71 -16.64
CA THR A 390 -10.96 -8.24 -15.32
C THR A 390 -11.79 -7.49 -14.26
N PRO A 391 -12.57 -8.21 -13.43
CA PRO A 391 -13.41 -7.57 -12.41
C PRO A 391 -12.60 -6.76 -11.40
N GLY A 392 -13.18 -5.67 -10.92
CA GLY A 392 -12.68 -4.92 -9.76
C GLY A 392 -13.39 -5.38 -8.49
N SER A 393 -12.78 -5.17 -7.33
CA SER A 393 -13.41 -5.43 -6.04
C SER A 393 -12.96 -4.46 -4.98
N ASP A 394 -13.82 -4.20 -4.01
CA ASP A 394 -13.50 -3.42 -2.80
C ASP A 394 -14.30 -3.90 -1.58
N THR A 395 -13.85 -3.55 -0.39
CA THR A 395 -14.53 -3.84 0.89
C THR A 395 -15.00 -2.56 1.56
N PHE A 396 -16.12 -2.62 2.26
CA PHE A 396 -16.67 -1.48 3.00
C PHE A 396 -17.46 -1.95 4.23
N VAL A 397 -17.64 -1.05 5.17
CA VAL A 397 -18.35 -1.30 6.43
C VAL A 397 -19.64 -0.48 6.46
N ILE A 398 -20.73 -1.13 6.86
CA ILE A 398 -21.96 -0.44 7.24
C ILE A 398 -22.02 -0.40 8.76
N THR A 399 -21.96 0.80 9.32
CA THR A 399 -22.03 1.00 10.77
C THR A 399 -23.45 1.32 11.22
N PRO A 400 -23.88 0.87 12.42
CA PRO A 400 -25.17 1.28 12.96
C PRO A 400 -25.25 2.81 13.13
N ARG A 401 -26.38 3.41 12.80
CA ARG A 401 -26.63 4.80 13.21
C ARG A 401 -26.77 4.85 14.73
N ALA A 402 -26.07 5.79 15.36
CA ALA A 402 -26.30 6.11 16.76
C ALA A 402 -27.77 6.53 16.92
N ILE A 403 -28.53 5.78 17.72
CA ILE A 403 -29.85 6.22 18.16
C ILE A 403 -29.59 7.30 19.22
N ASP A 404 -29.82 8.57 18.87
CA ASP A 404 -29.85 9.63 19.86
C ASP A 404 -31.08 9.42 20.76
N SER A 405 -30.87 8.74 21.88
CA SER A 405 -31.92 8.40 22.86
C SER A 405 -32.41 9.60 23.70
N LEU A 406 -32.20 10.83 23.23
CA LEU A 406 -32.63 12.05 23.90
C LEU A 406 -33.99 12.60 23.43
N GLU A 407 -34.69 11.98 22.49
CA GLU A 407 -36.11 12.30 22.30
C GLU A 407 -36.95 11.64 23.40
N PRO A 408 -37.59 12.42 24.29
CA PRO A 408 -38.48 11.86 25.29
C PRO A 408 -39.65 11.17 24.58
N ASP A 409 -39.96 9.95 25.03
CA ASP A 409 -41.09 9.16 24.57
C ASP A 409 -42.37 10.05 24.53
N PRO A 410 -42.95 10.33 23.35
CA PRO A 410 -44.13 11.16 23.23
C PRO A 410 -45.38 10.52 23.85
N THR A 411 -45.27 9.28 24.33
CA THR A 411 -46.34 8.54 25.02
C THR A 411 -46.13 8.42 26.54
N ALA A 412 -45.02 8.95 27.08
CA ALA A 412 -44.80 8.95 28.52
C ALA A 412 -45.84 9.86 29.23
N PRO A 413 -46.63 9.33 30.18
CA PRO A 413 -47.56 10.15 30.94
C PRO A 413 -46.78 11.17 31.79
N ALA A 414 -47.29 12.41 31.84
CA ALA A 414 -46.67 13.49 32.61
C ALA A 414 -46.52 13.06 34.08
N PRO A 415 -45.36 13.32 34.72
CA PRO A 415 -45.17 13.02 36.13
C PRO A 415 -46.08 13.91 36.99
N ASP A 416 -46.77 13.29 37.95
CA ASP A 416 -47.64 13.92 38.95
C ASP A 416 -46.92 14.89 39.89
#